data_AF-A0A832JSL5-F1
#
_entry.id   AF-A0A832JSL5-F1
#
_cell.length_a   1.000
_cell.length_b   1.000
_cell.length_c   1.000
_cell.angle_alpha   90.00
_cell.angle_beta   90.00
_cell.angle_gamma   90.00
#
_symmetry.space_group_name_H-M   'P 1'
#
loop_
_entity.id
_entity.type
_entity.pdbx_description
1 polymer ?
#
loop_
_entity_poly.entity_id
_entity_poly.type
_entity_poly.pdbx_seq_one_letter_code
_entity_poly.pdbx_strand_id
1 'polypeptide(L)' 'MEHGLASALIFFVRLYQLLSPSVKGMGSCRFHPSCSSYALEAIERHGPFRGLWLSLRRLLRCGPWHPGGFDPVP' A
#
# COMPACT_ATOMS: atom_id res chain seq x y z
N MET A 1 15.34 -17.34 -2.89
CA MET A 1 15.87 -16.12 -3.56
C MET A 1 14.79 -15.05 -3.72
N GLU A 2 13.90 -14.88 -2.74
CA GLU A 2 12.69 -14.03 -2.90
C GLU A 2 12.71 -12.76 -2.03
N HIS A 3 13.74 -12.58 -1.20
CA HIS A 3 13.84 -11.46 -0.26
C HIS A 3 14.25 -10.12 -0.93
N GLY A 4 14.84 -10.14 -2.12
CA GLY A 4 15.25 -8.92 -2.84
C GLY A 4 14.07 -8.16 -3.44
N LEU A 5 13.06 -8.88 -3.92
CA LEU A 5 11.89 -8.28 -4.58
C LEU A 5 11.01 -7.52 -3.59
N ALA A 6 10.83 -8.05 -2.38
CA ALA A 6 10.09 -7.39 -1.31
C ALA A 6 10.71 -6.05 -0.94
N SER A 7 12.02 -6.04 -0.72
CA SER A 7 12.78 -4.83 -0.41
C SER A 7 12.76 -3.81 -1.55
N ALA A 8 12.84 -4.26 -2.81
CA ALA A 8 12.74 -3.37 -3.97
C ALA A 8 11.34 -2.71 -4.07
N LEU A 9 10.27 -3.48 -3.84
CA LEU A 9 8.90 -2.98 -3.83
C LEU A 9 8.65 -2.00 -2.69
N ILE A 10 9.09 -2.33 -1.48
CA ILE A 10 9.04 -1.44 -0.31
C ILE A 10 9.82 -0.15 -0.58
N PHE A 11 11.00 -0.27 -1.20
CA PHE A 11 11.83 0.88 -1.56
C PHE A 11 11.12 1.79 -2.58
N PHE A 12 10.51 1.23 -3.63
CA PHE A 12 9.73 2.00 -4.60
C PHE A 12 8.52 2.70 -3.95
N VAL A 13 7.80 2.02 -3.06
CA VAL A 13 6.67 2.61 -2.34
C VAL A 13 7.15 3.73 -1.41
N ARG A 14 8.27 3.56 -0.71
CA ARG A 14 8.86 4.62 0.13
C ARG A 14 9.40 5.77 -0.69
N LEU A 15 10.04 5.51 -1.82
CA LEU A 15 10.54 6.54 -2.73
C LEU A 15 9.38 7.35 -3.32
N TYR A 16 8.29 6.68 -3.70
CA TYR A 16 7.05 7.34 -4.11
C TYR A 16 6.44 8.19 -2.98
N GLN A 17 6.40 7.69 -1.74
CA GLN A 17 5.97 8.48 -0.57
C GLN A 17 6.87 9.70 -0.31
N LEU A 18 8.17 9.59 -0.59
CA LEU A 18 9.14 10.66 -0.38
C LEU A 18 9.02 11.75 -1.47
N LEU A 19 8.82 11.32 -2.72
CA LEU A 19 8.66 12.19 -3.89
C LEU A 19 7.28 12.86 -3.95
N SER A 20 6.27 12.26 -3.30
CA SER A 20 4.90 12.79 -3.25
C SER A 20 4.46 13.12 -1.82
N PRO A 21 5.06 14.14 -1.16
CA PRO A 21 4.68 14.55 0.18
C PRO A 21 3.21 15.01 0.28
N SER A 22 2.62 15.47 -0.82
CA SER A 22 1.19 15.83 -0.93
C SER A 22 0.25 14.65 -0.68
N VAL A 23 0.70 13.41 -0.88
CA VAL A 23 -0.10 12.18 -0.68
C VAL A 23 -0.16 11.78 0.80
N LYS A 24 0.77 12.27 1.63
CA LYS A 24 0.80 12.05 3.09
C LYS A 24 -0.27 12.86 3.83
N GLY A 25 -0.72 13.99 3.27
CA GLY A 25 -1.62 14.92 3.95
C GLY A 25 -3.01 15.08 3.31
N MET A 26 -3.19 14.72 2.04
CA MET A 26 -4.41 15.10 1.29
C MET A 26 -5.16 13.88 0.76
N GLY A 27 -6.16 13.41 1.51
CA GLY A 27 -7.49 12.98 1.03
C GLY A 27 -7.65 11.94 -0.10
N SER A 28 -6.59 11.31 -0.60
CA SER A 28 -6.71 10.35 -1.73
C SER A 28 -6.91 8.91 -1.26
N CYS A 29 -6.34 8.54 -0.10
CA CYS A 29 -6.62 7.24 0.51
C CYS A 29 -7.95 7.28 1.27
N ARG A 30 -8.99 6.71 0.67
CA ARG A 30 -10.29 6.52 1.32
C ARG A 30 -10.30 5.44 2.40
N PHE A 31 -9.30 4.58 2.45
CA PHE A 31 -9.18 3.54 3.46
C PHE A 31 -8.17 3.87 4.54
N HIS A 32 -8.46 3.47 5.77
CA HIS A 32 -7.56 3.59 6.92
C HIS A 32 -7.13 2.19 7.41
N PRO A 33 -5.84 1.93 7.63
CA PRO A 33 -4.68 2.77 7.29
C PRO A 33 -4.53 2.96 5.77
N SER A 34 -3.76 4.00 5.37
CA SER A 34 -3.54 4.36 3.96
C SER A 34 -3.03 3.19 3.12
N CYS A 35 -3.33 3.17 1.81
CA CYS A 35 -2.93 2.10 0.90
C CYS A 35 -1.43 1.79 0.93
N SER A 36 -0.57 2.80 1.11
CA SER A 36 0.87 2.58 1.22
C SER A 36 1.30 1.96 2.55
N SER A 37 0.65 2.31 3.67
CA SER A 37 0.89 1.63 4.96
C SER A 37 0.39 0.18 4.91
N TYR A 38 -0.79 -0.03 4.32
CA TYR A 38 -1.30 -1.37 4.06
C TYR A 38 -0.32 -2.17 3.20
N ALA A 39 0.30 -1.55 2.20
CA ALA A 39 1.25 -2.24 1.34
C ALA A 39 2.53 -2.66 2.05
N LEU A 40 3.07 -1.79 2.91
CA LEU A 40 4.22 -2.13 3.74
C LEU A 40 3.89 -3.31 4.66
N GLU A 41 2.78 -3.22 5.38
CA GLU A 41 2.37 -4.23 6.36
C GLU A 41 1.96 -5.56 5.71
N ALA A 42 1.31 -5.51 4.53
CA ALA A 42 0.96 -6.71 3.77
C ALA A 42 2.19 -7.42 3.20
N ILE A 43 3.19 -6.68 2.72
CA ILE A 43 4.46 -7.26 2.23
C ILE A 43 5.26 -7.84 3.41
N GLU A 44 5.25 -7.19 4.57
CA GLU A 44 5.95 -7.66 5.77
C GLU A 44 5.29 -8.93 6.36
N ARG A 45 3.95 -8.99 6.42
CA ARG A 45 3.22 -10.17 6.93
C ARG A 45 3.13 -11.34 5.96
N HIS A 46 2.78 -11.07 4.69
CA HIS A 46 2.43 -12.12 3.72
C HIS A 46 3.53 -12.38 2.68
N GLY A 47 4.63 -11.61 2.72
CA GLY A 47 5.70 -11.67 1.73
C GLY A 47 5.42 -10.85 0.46
N PRO A 48 6.39 -10.74 -0.46
CA PRO A 48 6.33 -9.82 -1.61
C PRO A 48 5.14 -10.09 -2.53
N PHE A 49 4.92 -11.33 -2.94
CA PHE A 49 3.89 -11.65 -3.93
C PHE A 49 2.48 -11.46 -3.38
N ARG A 50 2.23 -12.00 -2.18
CA ARG A 50 0.90 -11.99 -1.57
C ARG A 50 0.57 -10.63 -0.97
N GLY A 51 1.55 -9.95 -0.38
CA GLY A 51 1.44 -8.57 0.06
C GLY A 51 1.17 -7.60 -1.10
N LEU A 52 1.89 -7.73 -2.21
CA LEU A 52 1.67 -6.92 -3.41
C LEU A 52 0.28 -7.15 -4.00
N TRP A 53 -0.18 -8.40 -4.08
CA TRP A 53 -1.51 -8.74 -4.56
C TRP A 53 -2.63 -8.09 -3.72
N LEU A 54 -2.55 -8.20 -2.39
CA LEU A 54 -3.51 -7.58 -1.47
C LEU A 54 -3.51 -6.05 -1.63
N SER A 55 -2.33 -5.46 -1.76
CA SER A 55 -2.13 -4.01 -1.89
C SER A 55 -2.68 -3.46 -3.20
N LEU A 56 -2.35 -4.09 -4.33
CA LEU A 56 -2.87 -3.74 -5.65
C LEU A 56 -4.39 -3.81 -5.68
N ARG A 57 -4.96 -4.91 -5.17
CA ARG A 57 -6.41 -5.09 -5.11
C ARG A 57 -7.09 -3.98 -4.31
N ARG A 58 -6.43 -3.46 -3.26
CA ARG A 58 -6.96 -2.34 -2.48
C ARG A 58 -6.73 -0.99 -3.14
N LEU A 59 -5.59 -0.78 -3.79
CA LEU A 59 -5.31 0.42 -4.56
C LEU A 59 -6.35 0.62 -5.67
N LEU A 60 -6.68 -0.45 -6.39
CA LEU A 60 -7.74 -0.45 -7.42
C LEU A 60 -9.13 -0.10 -6.85
N ARG A 61 -9.39 -0.47 -5.59
CA ARG A 61 -10.64 -0.13 -4.88
C ARG A 61 -10.61 1.26 -4.25
N CYS A 62 -9.46 1.89 -4.12
CA CYS A 62 -9.30 3.20 -3.48
C CYS A 62 -9.77 4.37 -4.36
N GLY A 63 -10.24 4.10 -5.58
CA GLY A 63 -10.77 5.13 -6.47
C GLY A 63 -11.99 5.88 -5.90
N PRO A 64 -12.39 6.99 -6.54
CA PRO A 64 -13.50 7.86 -6.12
C PRO A 64 -14.88 7.17 -6.10
N TRP A 65 -14.95 5.90 -6.49
CA TRP A 65 -16.17 5.10 -6.57
C TRP A 65 -16.48 4.26 -5.32
N HIS A 66 -15.54 4.12 -4.37
CA HIS A 66 -15.75 3.28 -3.18
C HIS A 66 -15.70 4.09 -1.89
N PRO A 67 -16.72 4.11 -1.00
CA PRO A 67 -16.83 5.06 0.13
C PRO A 67 -15.66 5.06 1.12
N GLY A 68 -14.78 4.05 1.05
CA GLY A 68 -13.66 3.92 1.95
C GLY A 68 -14.06 3.26 3.26
N GLY A 69 -13.13 3.15 4.19
CA GLY A 69 -13.37 2.51 5.48
C GLY A 69 -12.12 1.98 6.17
N PHE A 70 -12.31 1.41 7.36
CA PHE A 70 -11.25 0.73 8.08
C PHE A 70 -11.08 -0.69 7.54
N ASP A 71 -9.90 -1.00 7.01
CA ASP A 71 -9.56 -2.33 6.51
C ASP A 71 -8.11 -2.60 6.98
N PRO A 72 -7.87 -3.40 8.02
CA PRO A 72 -6.52 -3.76 8.43
C PRO A 72 -5.97 -4.89 7.55
N VAL A 73 -4.65 -5.08 7.54
CA VAL A 73 -4.06 -6.27 6.90
C VAL A 73 -4.48 -7.52 7.69
N PRO A 74 -5.06 -8.54 7.03
CA PRO A 74 -5.42 -9.80 7.69
C PRO A 74 -4.19 -10.60 8.15
#